data_AF-A0A419JXS6-F1
#
_entry.id   AF-A0A419JXS6-F1
#
_cell.length_a   1.000
_cell.length_b   1.000
_cell.length_c   1.000
_cell.angle_alpha   90.00
_cell.angle_beta   90.00
_cell.angle_gamma   90.00
#
_symmetry.space_group_name_H-M   'P 1'
#
loop_
_entity.id
_entity.type
_entity.pdbx_description
1 polymer ?
#
loop_
_entity_poly.entity_id
_entity_poly.type
_entity_poly.pdbx_seq_one_letter_code
_entity_poly.pdbx_strand_id
1 'polypeptide(L)'
;MIRQRFREERSSLGIVLRPVAEVILENNGFAVEIPMYIDSGADVSMIPFRFGRALGFKQEEGDTIQEIKGVSGAGVPHTLKEVSLVLNFCVWIDDNEAHAPLTFCFFTILLYNYNVK
;
A
#
# COMPACT_ATOMS: atom_id res chain seq x y z
N MET A 1 4.71 8.57 -20.50
CA MET A 1 3.39 8.61 -19.82
C MET A 1 3.29 7.39 -18.92
N ILE A 2 3.01 7.55 -17.62
CA ILE A 2 2.86 6.39 -16.72
C ILE A 2 1.44 5.85 -16.90
N ARG A 3 1.28 4.62 -17.40
CA ARG A 3 -0.02 3.95 -17.49
C ARG A 3 -0.21 3.08 -16.25
N GLN A 4 -1.24 3.38 -15.47
CA GLN A 4 -1.64 2.58 -14.31
C GLN A 4 -2.65 1.53 -14.74
N ARG A 5 -2.65 0.37 -14.06
CA ARG A 5 -3.76 -0.57 -14.16
C ARG A 5 -4.93 -0.02 -13.34
N PHE A 6 -6.15 -0.26 -13.78
CA PHE A 6 -7.35 0.19 -13.08
C PHE A 6 -8.22 -1.00 -12.68
N ARG A 7 -8.78 -0.94 -11.47
CA ARG A 7 -9.76 -1.90 -10.97
C ARG A 7 -11.14 -1.24 -10.94
N GLU A 8 -12.13 -1.93 -11.50
CA GLU A 8 -13.54 -1.53 -11.39
C GLU A 8 -14.07 -1.82 -9.99
N GLU A 9 -14.72 -0.82 -9.39
CA GLU A 9 -15.35 -0.94 -8.08
C GLU A 9 -16.73 -0.31 -8.06
N ARG A 10 -17.65 -0.92 -7.31
CA ARG A 10 -18.97 -0.33 -7.08
C ARG A 10 -18.91 0.64 -5.93
N SER A 11 -19.43 1.84 -6.16
CA SER A 11 -19.61 2.89 -5.16
C SER A 11 -21.06 3.37 -5.15
N SER A 12 -21.41 4.25 -4.21
CA SER A 12 -22.70 4.94 -4.18
C SER A 12 -22.97 5.77 -5.45
N LEU A 13 -21.93 6.11 -6.22
CA LEU A 13 -22.02 6.88 -7.47
C LEU A 13 -21.99 6.00 -8.74
N GLY A 14 -21.99 4.67 -8.59
CA GLY A 14 -21.89 3.72 -9.71
C GLY A 14 -20.51 3.04 -9.78
N ILE A 15 -20.12 2.61 -10.98
CA ILE A 15 -18.82 1.95 -11.21
C ILE A 15 -17.74 3.03 -11.32
N VAL A 16 -16.70 2.90 -10.50
CA VAL A 16 -15.51 3.76 -10.51
C VAL A 16 -14.27 2.94 -10.83
N LEU A 17 -13.36 3.52 -11.62
CA LEU A 17 -12.07 2.93 -11.94
C LEU A 17 -11.02 3.47 -10.97
N ARG A 18 -10.46 2.60 -10.13
CA ARG A 18 -9.42 2.96 -9.16
C ARG A 18 -8.05 2.53 -9.68
N PRO A 19 -7.03 3.42 -9.69
CA PRO A 19 -5.68 3.04 -10.08
C PRO A 19 -5.07 2.09 -9.04
N VAL A 20 -4.50 0.99 -9.52
CA VAL A 20 -3.90 -0.07 -8.70
C VAL A 20 -2.54 -0.49 -9.27
N ALA A 21 -1.66 -0.95 -8.39
CA ALA A 21 -0.42 -1.63 -8.73
C ALA A 21 -0.28 -2.91 -7.90
N GLU A 22 0.28 -3.94 -8.52
CA GLU A 22 0.83 -5.08 -7.77
C GLU A 22 2.18 -4.68 -7.21
N VAL A 23 2.34 -4.86 -5.90
CA VAL A 23 3.58 -4.51 -5.19
C VAL A 23 4.07 -5.71 -4.42
N ILE A 24 5.39 -5.87 -4.36
CA ILE A 24 6.03 -6.86 -3.49
C ILE A 24 6.58 -6.09 -2.29
N LEU A 25 6.09 -6.43 -1.10
CA LEU A 25 6.61 -5.93 0.16
C LEU A 25 7.63 -6.92 0.69
N GLU A 26 8.80 -6.44 1.09
CA GLU A 26 9.88 -7.29 1.59
C GLU A 26 10.37 -6.80 2.95
N ASN A 27 10.52 -7.73 3.90
CA ASN A 27 11.08 -7.46 5.22
C ASN A 27 11.85 -8.69 5.72
N ASN A 28 13.15 -8.55 5.99
CA ASN A 28 13.97 -9.60 6.61
C ASN A 28 13.80 -11.02 6.00
N GLY A 29 13.69 -11.12 4.67
CA GLY A 29 13.51 -12.38 3.96
C GLY A 29 12.06 -12.87 3.82
N PHE A 30 11.08 -12.16 4.40
CA PHE A 30 9.66 -12.35 4.10
C PHE A 30 9.26 -11.46 2.92
N ALA A 31 8.46 -12.01 2.02
CA ALA A 31 7.89 -11.29 0.88
C ALA A 31 6.39 -11.53 0.78
N VAL A 32 5.63 -10.48 0.48
CA VAL A 32 4.19 -10.57 0.24
C VAL A 32 3.83 -9.72 -0.97
N GLU A 33 3.18 -10.33 -1.95
CA GLU A 33 2.62 -9.63 -3.11
C GLU A 33 1.18 -9.20 -2.78
N ILE A 34 0.90 -7.90 -2.93
CA ILE A 34 -0.44 -7.34 -2.70
C ILE A 34 -0.81 -6.31 -3.77
N PRO A 35 -2.11 -6.22 -4.15
CA PRO A 35 -2.60 -5.08 -4.90
C PRO A 35 -2.78 -3.87 -3.98
N MET A 36 -2.16 -2.75 -4.31
CA MET A 36 -2.33 -1.47 -3.61
C MET A 36 -2.96 -0.41 -4.52
N TYR A 37 -3.77 0.47 -3.91
CA TYR A 37 -4.21 1.69 -4.59
C TYR A 37 -3.04 2.65 -4.74
N ILE A 38 -2.97 3.32 -5.89
CA ILE A 38 -2.01 4.40 -6.09
C ILE A 38 -2.71 5.72 -5.78
N ASP A 39 -2.25 6.42 -4.75
CA ASP A 39 -2.78 7.72 -4.34
C ASP A 39 -1.65 8.74 -4.27
N SER A 40 -1.60 9.64 -5.25
CA SER A 40 -0.59 10.70 -5.27
C SER A 40 -0.82 11.77 -4.20
N GLY A 41 -1.99 11.77 -3.55
CA GLY A 41 -2.31 12.68 -2.45
C GLY A 41 -1.91 12.15 -1.07
N ALA A 42 -1.32 10.96 -0.99
CA ALA A 42 -0.92 10.35 0.29
C ALA A 42 0.58 10.56 0.57
N ASP A 43 0.89 11.05 1.78
CA ASP A 43 2.28 11.18 2.26
C ASP A 43 2.87 9.84 2.76
N VAL A 44 2.00 8.87 3.08
CA VAL A 44 2.37 7.57 3.67
C VAL A 44 1.61 6.43 3.02
N SER A 45 2.22 5.25 3.00
CA SER A 45 1.57 4.02 2.53
C SER A 45 0.90 3.30 3.70
N MET A 46 -0.27 2.70 3.47
CA MET A 46 -0.98 1.92 4.48
C MET A 46 -1.23 0.51 3.98
N ILE A 47 -0.93 -0.48 4.81
CA ILE A 47 -1.28 -1.88 4.52
C ILE A 47 -2.13 -2.46 5.65
N PRO A 48 -3.08 -3.34 5.32
CA PRO A 48 -3.80 -4.10 6.33
C PRO A 48 -2.84 -4.83 7.29
N PHE A 49 -3.15 -4.82 8.58
CA PHE A 49 -2.35 -5.44 9.64
C PHE A 49 -2.00 -6.91 9.36
N ARG A 50 -2.90 -7.66 8.71
CA ARG A 50 -2.67 -9.05 8.31
C ARG A 50 -1.43 -9.22 7.41
N PHE A 51 -1.17 -8.26 6.53
CA PHE A 51 0.01 -8.30 5.65
C PHE A 51 1.27 -7.90 6.40
N GLY A 52 1.17 -6.95 7.33
CA GLY A 52 2.27 -6.66 8.26
C GLY A 52 2.70 -7.89 9.06
N ARG A 53 1.73 -8.66 9.57
CA ARG A 53 1.99 -9.94 10.26
C ARG A 53 2.66 -10.96 9.35
N ALA A 54 2.24 -11.05 8.09
CA ALA A 54 2.87 -11.94 7.11
C ALA A 54 4.31 -11.53 6.76
N LEU A 55 4.62 -10.23 6.84
CA LEU A 55 5.98 -9.67 6.73
C LEU A 55 6.81 -9.82 8.02
N GLY A 56 6.31 -10.57 9.00
CA GLY A 56 7.01 -10.82 10.26
C GLY A 56 6.91 -9.68 11.28
N PHE A 57 6.19 -8.59 10.99
CA PHE A 57 5.98 -7.53 11.98
C PHE A 57 5.13 -8.05 13.14
N LYS A 58 5.53 -7.68 14.35
CA LYS A 58 4.80 -7.92 15.58
C LYS A 58 4.53 -6.57 16.24
N GLN A 59 3.44 -6.52 16.98
CA GLN A 59 3.21 -5.43 17.90
C GLN A 59 4.11 -5.67 19.11
N GLU A 60 5.02 -4.74 19.36
CA GLU A 60 5.94 -4.76 20.50
C GLU A 60 5.43 -3.81 21.59
N GLU A 61 5.86 -4.02 22.83
CA GLU A 61 5.41 -3.20 23.97
C GLU A 61 5.76 -1.71 23.82
N GLY A 62 6.82 -1.40 23.05
CA GLY A 62 7.22 -0.03 22.71
C GLY A 62 6.50 0.58 21.50
N ASP A 63 5.63 -0.16 20.82
CA ASP A 63 4.94 0.36 19.65
C ASP A 63 3.86 1.38 20.04
N THR A 64 3.95 2.57 19.45
CA THR A 64 2.92 3.59 19.61
C THR A 64 1.78 3.35 18.63
N ILE A 65 0.57 3.14 19.15
CA ILE A 65 -0.66 3.15 18.34
C ILE A 65 -1.03 4.61 18.08
N GLN A 66 -1.05 4.99 16.81
CA GLN A 66 -1.45 6.31 16.34
C GLN A 66 -2.78 6.21 15.60
N GLU A 67 -3.43 7.35 15.35
CA GLU A 67 -4.71 7.40 14.65
C GLU A 67 -4.57 8.33 13.43
N ILE A 68 -4.93 7.85 12.24
CA ILE A 68 -4.99 8.67 11.02
C ILE A 68 -6.46 8.90 10.68
N LYS A 69 -6.84 10.15 10.34
CA LYS A 69 -8.21 10.51 10.01
C LYS A 69 -8.33 10.82 8.52
N GLY A 70 -9.29 10.16 7.88
CA GLY A 70 -9.68 10.49 6.51
C GLY A 70 -10.73 11.60 6.45
N VAL A 71 -11.26 11.82 5.25
CA VAL A 71 -12.32 12.83 4.97
C VAL A 71 -13.58 12.58 5.80
N SER A 72 -13.88 11.33 6.16
CA SER A 72 -15.05 10.98 6.98
C SER A 72 -14.90 11.35 8.46
N GLY A 73 -13.71 11.78 8.91
CA GLY A 73 -13.41 12.08 10.32
C GLY A 73 -13.28 10.85 11.23
N ALA A 74 -13.68 9.66 10.76
CA ALA A 74 -13.42 8.40 11.46
C ALA A 74 -11.91 8.13 11.44
N GLY A 75 -11.34 7.91 12.62
CA GLY A 75 -9.94 7.61 12.75
C GLY A 75 -9.66 6.11 12.65
N VAL A 76 -8.56 5.80 11.97
CA VAL A 76 -8.08 4.44 11.75
C VAL A 76 -6.81 4.26 12.59
N PRO A 77 -6.83 3.34 13.58
CA PRO A 77 -5.66 3.08 14.41
C PRO A 77 -4.60 2.36 13.59
N HIS A 78 -3.35 2.74 13.78
CA HIS A 78 -2.22 2.17 13.08
C HIS A 78 -0.93 2.20 13.89
N THR A 79 0.05 1.38 13.48
CA THR A 79 1.43 1.42 13.96
C THR A 79 2.36 1.70 12.80
N LEU A 80 3.38 2.51 13.04
CA LEU A 80 4.35 2.93 12.04
C LEU A 80 5.51 1.92 12.00
N LYS A 81 5.76 1.33 10.83
CA LYS A 81 6.85 0.37 10.60
C LYS A 81 7.60 0.71 9.31
N GLU A 82 8.89 0.45 9.30
CA GLU A 82 9.72 0.58 8.11
C GLU A 82 9.78 -0.74 7.36
N VAL A 83 9.65 -0.69 6.03
CA VAL A 83 9.70 -1.87 5.16
C VAL A 83 10.17 -1.49 3.76
N SER A 84 10.82 -2.43 3.09
CA SER A 84 11.21 -2.28 1.68
C SER A 84 10.02 -2.59 0.79
N LEU A 85 9.74 -1.71 -0.15
CA LEU A 85 8.63 -1.85 -1.07
C LEU A 85 9.18 -1.86 -2.49
N VAL A 86 8.93 -2.95 -3.21
CA VAL A 86 9.35 -3.12 -4.60
C VAL A 86 8.14 -2.88 -5.49
N LEU A 87 8.20 -1.79 -6.26
CA LEU A 87 7.17 -1.43 -7.23
C LEU A 87 7.53 -2.00 -8.60
N ASN A 88 6.71 -2.93 -9.07
CA ASN A 88 6.71 -3.30 -10.47
C ASN A 88 5.77 -2.37 -11.24
N PHE A 89 6.29 -1.27 -11.75
CA PHE A 89 5.59 -0.49 -12.77
C PHE A 89 6.10 -0.87 -14.16
N CYS A 90 5.18 -1.09 -15.11
CA CYS A 90 5.54 -1.04 -16.52
C CYS A 90 5.62 0.42 -16.96
N VAL A 91 6.78 0.85 -17.46
CA VAL A 91 6.92 2.12 -18.17
C VAL A 91 6.81 1.81 -19.65
N TRP A 92 5.79 2.36 -20.30
CA TRP A 92 5.68 2.31 -21.76
C TRP A 92 6.59 3.40 -22.34
N ILE A 93 7.63 2.98 -23.04
CA ILE A 93 8.47 3.85 -23.87
C ILE A 93 8.11 3.49 -25.32
N ASP A 94 7.50 4.45 -26.02
CA ASP A 94 7.19 4.37 -27.46
C ASP A 94 6.51 3.06 -27.90
N ASP A 95 5.29 2.83 -27.40
CA ASP A 95 4.40 1.69 -27.70
C ASP A 95 4.99 0.27 -27.49
N ASN A 96 6.22 0.17 -26.98
CA ASN A 96 6.85 -1.06 -26.53
C ASN A 96 6.79 -1.18 -25.00
N GLU A 97 6.44 -2.38 -24.53
CA GLU A 97 6.43 -2.71 -23.12
C GLU A 97 7.88 -2.88 -22.63
N ALA A 98 8.33 -1.97 -21.77
CA ALA A 98 9.58 -2.14 -21.03
C ALA A 98 9.25 -2.43 -19.56
N HIS A 99 9.53 -3.66 -19.12
CA HIS A 99 9.52 -4.01 -17.70
C HIS A 99 10.79 -3.47 -17.04
N ALA A 100 10.67 -2.37 -16.30
CA ALA A 100 11.75 -1.86 -15.47
C ALA A 100 11.28 -1.93 -14.01
N PRO A 101 11.80 -2.87 -13.19
CA PRO A 101 11.54 -2.83 -11.76
C PRO A 101 12.15 -1.55 -11.19
N LEU A 102 11.30 -0.63 -10.73
CA LEU A 102 11.75 0.54 -9.99
C LEU A 102 11.75 0.17 -8.51
N THR A 103 12.92 -0.16 -7.99
CA THR A 103 13.09 -0.34 -6.54
C THR A 103 13.11 1.04 -5.88
N PHE A 104 11.98 1.44 -5.31
CA PHE A 104 11.92 2.60 -4.42
C PHE A 104 12.22 2.13 -3.00
N CYS A 105 13.46 2.35 -2.56
CA CYS A 105 13.84 2.00 -1.21
C CYS A 105 13.24 3.02 -0.22
N PHE A 106 12.52 2.50 0.78
CA PHE A 106 12.00 3.16 1.98
C PHE A 106 10.66 3.89 1.81
N PHE A 107 9.59 3.23 2.26
CA PHE A 107 8.35 3.90 2.61
C PHE A 107 7.98 3.58 4.04
N THR A 108 7.44 4.59 4.72
CA THR A 108 6.72 4.41 5.97
C THR A 108 5.43 3.66 5.67
N ILE A 109 5.30 2.45 6.21
CA ILE A 109 4.06 1.68 6.11
C ILE A 109 3.33 1.70 7.45
N LEU A 110 2.08 2.15 7.40
CA LEU A 110 1.16 2.06 8.52
C LEU A 110 0.44 0.71 8.51
N LEU A 111 0.63 -0.07 9.56
CA LEU A 111 -0.12 -1.30 9.80
C LEU A 111 -1.43 -0.96 10.51
N TYR A 112 -2.57 -1.21 9.88
CA TYR A 112 -3.87 -0.88 10.47
C TYR A 112 -4.80 -2.09 10.62
N ASN A 113 -5.55 -2.15 11.73
CA ASN A 113 -6.43 -3.26 12.03
C ASN A 113 -7.90 -2.92 11.66
N TYR A 114 -8.50 -3.72 10.77
CA TYR A 114 -9.91 -3.56 10.36
C TYR A 114 -10.92 -3.97 11.46
N ASN A 115 -10.47 -4.57 12.56
CA ASN A 115 -11.33 -5.16 13.60
C ASN A 115 -11.52 -4.30 14.86
N VAL A 116 -11.28 -2.99 14.82
CA VAL A 116 -11.69 -2.11 15.92
C VAL A 116 -13.13 -1.66 15.65
N LYS A 117 -14.09 -2.45 16.13
CA LYS A 117 -15.46 -2.02 16.40
C LYS A 117 -15.56 -1.54 17.84
#